data_AF-A0A7S2V2V3-F1
#
_entry.id   AF-A0A7S2V2V3-F1
#
_cell.length_a   1.000
_cell.length_b   1.000
_cell.length_c   1.000
_cell.angle_alpha   90.00
_cell.angle_beta   90.00
_cell.angle_gamma   90.00
#
_symmetry.space_group_name_H-M   'P 1'
#
loop_
_entity.id
_entity.type
_entity.pdbx_description
1 polymer ?
#
loop_
_entity_poly.entity_id
_entity_poly.type
_entity_poly.pdbx_seq_one_letter_code
_entity_poly.pdbx_strand_id
1 'polypeptide(L)'
;PGEGEHKIMAFVRRQRTVPGYDPNQSHILHGLDADLIMLALATHEPNFNILREEVTFGRRDEEQKKAARQKRQEMHDLTTPGTGDFAEEDWLTRKPLQVLQVAVLRHYLRNEFKVLGETLPFPYEFERTIDDFVFMCFFVGNDFLPHLPSLDIRDGALDYLLAVYKRALPAMGGYLTNEGGEVVLEHVDVILKEVGSIEDEVFRRRKENEIREE
;
A
#
# COMPACT_ATOMS: atom_id res chain seq x y z
N PRO A 1 2.22 24.68 -3.02
CA PRO A 1 1.72 23.91 -4.18
C PRO A 1 2.00 22.42 -3.98
N GLY A 2 1.23 21.50 -4.56
CA GLY A 2 1.40 20.05 -4.41
C GLY A 2 0.10 19.26 -4.61
N GLU A 3 0.19 17.94 -4.68
CA GLU A 3 -0.95 17.04 -4.71
C GLU A 3 -1.71 17.03 -3.37
N GLY A 4 -2.99 16.65 -3.42
CA GLY A 4 -3.89 16.69 -2.26
C GLY A 4 -3.41 15.80 -1.12
N GLU A 5 -3.11 14.54 -1.41
CA GLU A 5 -2.61 13.55 -0.45
C GLU A 5 -1.32 14.00 0.24
N HIS A 6 -0.34 14.46 -0.53
CA HIS A 6 0.93 14.97 -0.01
C HIS A 6 0.75 16.18 0.93
N LYS A 7 -0.22 17.06 0.64
CA LYS A 7 -0.59 18.16 1.54
C LYS A 7 -1.19 17.65 2.85
N ILE A 8 -2.03 16.64 2.80
CA ILE A 8 -2.63 16.03 4.00
C ILE A 8 -1.54 15.37 4.85
N MET A 9 -0.67 14.58 4.24
CA MET A 9 0.44 13.93 4.96
C MET A 9 1.40 14.96 5.58
N ALA A 10 1.68 16.05 4.87
CA ALA A 10 2.46 17.15 5.42
C ALA A 10 1.77 17.85 6.60
N PHE A 11 0.43 17.98 6.56
CA PHE A 11 -0.34 18.51 7.67
C PHE A 11 -0.26 17.58 8.89
N VAL A 12 -0.49 16.27 8.73
CA VAL A 12 -0.40 15.28 9.81
C VAL A 12 0.98 15.32 10.47
N ARG A 13 2.06 15.29 9.67
CA ARG A 13 3.43 15.38 10.18
C ARG A 13 3.69 16.67 10.96
N ARG A 14 3.15 17.80 10.51
CA ARG A 14 3.28 19.08 11.24
C ARG A 14 2.49 19.09 12.54
N GLN A 15 1.32 18.46 12.61
CA GLN A 15 0.54 18.40 13.85
C GLN A 15 1.30 17.64 14.95
N ARG A 16 1.99 16.55 14.59
CA ARG A 16 2.82 15.78 15.54
C ARG A 16 3.92 16.60 16.23
N THR A 17 4.37 17.70 15.63
CA THR A 17 5.42 18.56 16.22
C THR A 17 4.85 19.67 17.10
N VAL A 18 3.53 19.83 17.15
CA VAL A 18 2.88 20.86 17.97
C VAL A 18 2.79 20.41 19.43
N PRO A 19 3.22 21.24 20.40
CA PRO A 19 3.05 20.92 21.82
C PRO A 19 1.57 20.70 22.18
N GLY A 20 1.29 19.60 22.90
CA GLY A 20 -0.08 19.23 23.27
C GLY A 20 -0.82 18.40 22.22
N TYR A 21 -0.16 17.99 21.13
CA TYR A 21 -0.69 16.98 20.21
C TYR A 21 -1.03 15.69 20.96
N ASP A 22 -2.21 15.13 20.69
CA ASP A 22 -2.61 13.82 21.23
C ASP A 22 -1.97 12.70 20.38
N PRO A 23 -1.00 11.94 20.92
CA PRO A 23 -0.36 10.85 20.18
C PRO A 23 -1.32 9.69 19.85
N ASN A 24 -2.52 9.67 20.43
CA ASN A 24 -3.56 8.67 20.15
C ASN A 24 -4.67 9.20 19.23
N GLN A 25 -4.51 10.39 18.66
CA GLN A 25 -5.46 10.96 17.72
C GLN A 25 -5.75 9.95 16.58
N SER A 26 -7.04 9.76 16.27
CA SER A 26 -7.47 8.88 15.19
C SER A 26 -7.58 9.64 13.88
N HIS A 27 -6.97 9.10 12.83
CA HIS A 27 -6.97 9.67 11.48
C HIS A 27 -7.75 8.77 10.54
N ILE A 28 -8.60 9.37 9.71
CA ILE A 28 -9.28 8.67 8.61
C ILE A 28 -9.03 9.47 7.33
N LEU A 29 -8.41 8.84 6.34
CA LEU A 29 -8.18 9.41 5.03
C LEU A 29 -9.07 8.72 3.99
N HIS A 30 -9.80 9.48 3.19
CA HIS A 30 -10.64 8.94 2.12
C HIS A 30 -9.93 9.03 0.77
N GLY A 31 -9.79 7.90 0.07
CA GLY A 31 -9.24 7.86 -1.28
C GLY A 31 -9.05 6.43 -1.81
N LEU A 32 -8.87 6.29 -3.11
CA LEU A 32 -8.76 4.99 -3.80
C LEU A 32 -7.32 4.57 -4.10
N ASP A 33 -6.38 5.50 -4.02
CA ASP A 33 -5.00 5.28 -4.45
C ASP A 33 -4.27 4.32 -3.52
N ALA A 34 -3.49 3.40 -4.09
CA ALA A 34 -2.76 2.40 -3.33
C ALA A 34 -1.66 3.04 -2.46
N ASP A 35 -1.10 4.14 -2.94
CA ASP A 35 -0.04 4.92 -2.28
C ASP A 35 -0.47 5.45 -0.92
N LEU A 36 -1.78 5.64 -0.70
CA LEU A 36 -2.32 6.05 0.59
C LEU A 36 -1.96 5.09 1.73
N ILE A 37 -1.81 3.78 1.44
CA ILE A 37 -1.39 2.79 2.44
C ILE A 37 0.06 3.07 2.86
N MET A 38 0.94 3.30 1.89
CA MET A 38 2.36 3.56 2.13
C MET A 38 2.56 4.91 2.81
N LEU A 39 1.86 5.94 2.35
CA LEU A 39 1.87 7.26 2.97
C LEU A 39 1.36 7.23 4.41
N ALA A 40 0.28 6.48 4.68
CA ALA A 40 -0.25 6.32 6.04
C ALA A 40 0.74 5.59 6.96
N LEU A 41 1.39 4.52 6.48
CA LEU A 41 2.45 3.82 7.23
C LEU A 41 3.60 4.78 7.57
N ALA A 42 4.07 5.57 6.60
CA ALA A 42 5.14 6.55 6.76
C ALA A 42 4.80 7.73 7.69
N THR A 43 3.53 7.87 8.11
CA THR A 43 3.20 8.84 9.18
C THR A 43 3.61 8.35 10.57
N HIS A 44 3.75 7.03 10.76
CA HIS A 44 3.88 6.38 12.06
C HIS A 44 2.79 6.76 13.07
N GLU A 45 1.59 7.12 12.60
CA GLU A 45 0.43 7.30 13.47
C GLU A 45 -0.12 5.91 13.87
N PRO A 46 -0.34 5.65 15.18
CA PRO A 46 -0.82 4.35 15.63
C PRO A 46 -2.27 4.08 15.19
N ASN A 47 -3.08 5.13 15.10
CA ASN A 47 -4.52 5.06 14.83
C ASN A 47 -4.85 5.70 13.47
N PHE A 48 -4.37 5.10 12.38
CA PHE A 48 -4.64 5.57 11.02
C PHE A 48 -5.53 4.57 10.27
N ASN A 49 -6.56 5.07 9.60
CA ASN A 49 -7.46 4.28 8.75
C ASN A 49 -7.63 4.92 7.37
N ILE A 50 -7.88 4.09 6.37
CA ILE A 50 -8.20 4.53 5.02
C ILE A 50 -9.63 4.10 4.71
N LEU A 51 -10.49 5.07 4.41
CA LEU A 51 -11.84 4.83 3.93
C LEU A 51 -11.79 4.83 2.40
N ARG A 52 -12.29 3.78 1.77
CA ARG A 52 -12.29 3.69 0.31
C ARG A 52 -13.49 2.91 -0.20
N GLU A 53 -13.81 3.06 -1.48
CA GLU A 53 -14.83 2.22 -2.09
C GLU A 53 -14.35 0.76 -2.17
N GLU A 54 -15.29 -0.17 -2.06
CA GLU A 54 -15.02 -1.57 -2.26
C GLU A 54 -14.64 -1.82 -3.71
N VAL A 55 -13.45 -2.39 -3.92
CA VAL A 55 -12.99 -2.83 -5.24
C VAL A 55 -13.32 -4.30 -5.36
N THR A 56 -14.35 -4.62 -6.12
CA THR A 56 -14.72 -5.98 -6.47
C THR A 56 -14.09 -6.37 -7.80
N PHE A 57 -13.75 -7.66 -7.94
CA PHE A 57 -13.13 -8.22 -9.14
C PHE A 57 -13.94 -9.40 -9.67
N GLY A 58 -13.80 -9.67 -10.98
CA GLY A 58 -14.40 -10.82 -11.65
C GLY A 58 -15.92 -10.88 -11.53
N ARG A 59 -16.45 -12.06 -11.26
CA ARG A 59 -17.91 -12.33 -11.25
C ARG A 59 -18.71 -11.44 -10.30
N ARG A 60 -18.13 -11.05 -9.14
CA ARG A 60 -18.80 -10.13 -8.20
C ARG A 60 -18.97 -8.71 -8.75
N ASP A 61 -18.00 -8.22 -9.52
CA ASP A 61 -18.11 -6.90 -10.16
C ASP A 61 -19.20 -6.91 -11.24
N GLU A 62 -19.28 -7.99 -12.03
CA GLU A 62 -20.37 -8.15 -13.01
C GLU A 62 -21.76 -8.20 -12.34
N GLU A 63 -21.89 -8.95 -11.25
CA GLU A 63 -23.13 -9.07 -10.49
C GLU A 63 -23.53 -7.71 -9.88
N GLN A 64 -22.60 -6.97 -9.28
CA GLN A 64 -22.84 -5.62 -8.75
C GLN A 64 -23.24 -4.63 -9.85
N LYS A 65 -22.58 -4.66 -11.01
CA LYS A 65 -22.92 -3.80 -12.17
C LYS A 65 -24.31 -4.13 -12.73
N LYS A 66 -24.67 -5.42 -12.85
CA LYS A 66 -26.01 -5.84 -13.29
C LYS A 66 -27.09 -5.39 -12.31
N ALA A 67 -26.88 -5.58 -11.01
CA ALA A 67 -27.82 -5.16 -9.97
C ALA A 67 -28.00 -3.62 -9.95
N ALA A 68 -26.92 -2.85 -10.07
CA ALA A 68 -26.98 -1.39 -10.15
C ALA A 68 -27.77 -0.92 -11.39
N ARG A 69 -27.60 -1.60 -12.54
CA ARG A 69 -28.33 -1.29 -13.77
C ARG A 69 -29.83 -1.61 -13.66
N GLN A 70 -30.19 -2.74 -13.03
CA GLN A 70 -31.59 -3.11 -12.80
C GLN A 70 -32.29 -2.11 -11.87
N LYS A 71 -31.67 -1.74 -10.75
CA LYS A 71 -32.21 -0.72 -9.83
C LYS A 71 -32.41 0.64 -10.50
N ARG A 72 -31.49 1.06 -11.39
CA ARG A 72 -31.65 2.30 -12.18
C ARG A 72 -32.87 2.24 -13.11
N GLN A 73 -33.13 1.10 -13.75
CA GLN A 73 -34.28 0.93 -14.64
C GLN A 73 -35.60 0.93 -13.85
N GLU A 74 -35.68 0.17 -12.76
CA GLU A 74 -36.87 0.11 -11.91
C GLU A 74 -37.26 1.49 -11.37
N MET A 75 -36.27 2.31 -11.01
CA MET A 75 -36.53 3.64 -10.45
C MET A 75 -36.90 4.67 -11.53
N HIS A 76 -36.30 4.60 -12.72
CA HIS A 76 -36.70 5.41 -13.88
C HIS A 76 -38.18 5.17 -14.26
N ASP A 77 -38.65 3.94 -14.12
CA ASP A 77 -40.06 3.59 -14.36
C ASP A 77 -41.03 4.07 -13.26
N LEU A 78 -40.50 4.45 -12.08
CA LEU A 78 -41.27 4.94 -10.93
C LEU A 78 -41.24 6.47 -10.76
N THR A 79 -40.25 7.17 -11.32
CA THR A 79 -40.12 8.64 -11.20
C THR A 79 -40.94 9.39 -12.24
N THR A 80 -41.78 10.33 -11.79
CA THR A 80 -42.50 11.27 -12.69
C THR A 80 -41.55 12.40 -13.12
N PRO A 81 -41.50 12.80 -14.40
CA PRO A 81 -40.61 13.88 -14.84
C PRO A 81 -40.99 15.21 -14.17
N GLY A 82 -40.19 15.68 -13.20
CA GLY A 82 -40.34 17.02 -12.62
C GLY A 82 -39.99 17.22 -11.15
N THR A 83 -39.82 16.17 -10.34
CA THR A 83 -39.38 16.30 -8.93
C THR A 83 -37.88 16.13 -8.84
N GLY A 84 -37.16 17.24 -8.71
CA GLY A 84 -35.70 17.30 -8.72
C GLY A 84 -35.05 16.77 -7.44
N ASP A 85 -35.02 15.46 -7.25
CA ASP A 85 -34.18 14.80 -6.25
C ASP A 85 -32.95 14.16 -6.91
N PHE A 86 -32.04 15.01 -7.41
CA PHE A 86 -30.73 14.60 -7.92
C PHE A 86 -29.85 13.89 -6.87
N ALA A 87 -30.19 14.00 -5.57
CA ALA A 87 -29.44 13.40 -4.47
C ALA A 87 -29.84 11.94 -4.17
N GLU A 88 -31.07 11.52 -4.50
CA GLU A 88 -31.53 10.14 -4.25
C GLU A 88 -30.98 9.14 -5.28
N GLU A 89 -30.70 9.55 -6.51
CA GLU A 89 -30.09 8.68 -7.53
C GLU A 89 -28.65 8.24 -7.19
N ASP A 90 -27.93 9.07 -6.43
CA ASP A 90 -26.48 8.91 -6.19
C ASP A 90 -26.17 7.81 -5.18
N TRP A 91 -26.92 7.71 -4.07
CA TRP A 91 -26.64 6.72 -3.02
C TRP A 91 -26.93 5.27 -3.44
N LEU A 92 -27.90 5.06 -4.34
CA LEU A 92 -28.32 3.74 -4.83
C LEU A 92 -27.28 3.06 -5.72
N THR A 93 -26.34 3.84 -6.27
CA THR A 93 -25.33 3.36 -7.23
C THR A 93 -23.91 3.45 -6.69
N ARG A 94 -23.74 4.01 -5.49
CA ARG A 94 -22.46 4.05 -4.79
C ARG A 94 -22.04 2.64 -4.37
N LYS A 95 -20.78 2.34 -4.63
CA LYS A 95 -20.15 1.11 -4.12
C LYS A 95 -20.11 1.16 -2.59
N PRO A 96 -20.24 0.01 -1.91
CA PRO A 96 -20.04 -0.06 -0.46
C PRO A 96 -18.67 0.54 -0.10
N LEU A 97 -18.60 1.24 1.04
CA LEU A 97 -17.33 1.70 1.57
C LEU A 97 -16.70 0.59 2.43
N GLN A 98 -15.39 0.49 2.38
CA GLN A 98 -14.57 -0.36 3.23
C GLN A 98 -13.56 0.48 4.00
N VAL A 99 -13.20 0.02 5.20
CA VAL A 99 -12.18 0.64 6.04
C VAL A 99 -10.97 -0.28 6.09
N LEU A 100 -9.83 0.21 5.59
CA LEU A 100 -8.53 -0.42 5.77
C LEU A 100 -7.89 0.14 7.04
N GLN A 101 -7.70 -0.73 8.02
CA GLN A 101 -7.10 -0.37 9.30
C GLN A 101 -5.59 -0.50 9.22
N VAL A 102 -4.87 0.62 9.11
CA VAL A 102 -3.39 0.62 9.01
C VAL A 102 -2.78 0.12 10.32
N ALA A 103 -3.46 0.35 11.45
CA ALA A 103 -3.09 -0.24 12.73
C ALA A 103 -2.99 -1.76 12.65
N VAL A 104 -3.96 -2.45 12.04
CA VAL A 104 -3.95 -3.91 11.88
C VAL A 104 -2.83 -4.35 10.95
N LEU A 105 -2.62 -3.65 9.83
CA LEU A 105 -1.49 -3.92 8.92
C LEU A 105 -0.14 -3.81 9.66
N ARG A 106 0.05 -2.80 10.51
CA ARG A 106 1.24 -2.66 11.35
C ARG A 106 1.42 -3.85 12.29
N HIS A 107 0.35 -4.44 12.82
CA HIS A 107 0.46 -5.67 13.62
C HIS A 107 0.93 -6.88 12.79
N TYR A 108 0.42 -7.02 11.55
CA TYR A 108 0.91 -8.06 10.63
C TYR A 108 2.40 -7.87 10.31
N LEU A 109 2.82 -6.65 9.96
CA LEU A 109 4.22 -6.32 9.69
C LEU A 109 5.10 -6.54 10.91
N ARG A 110 4.61 -6.21 12.12
CA ARG A 110 5.34 -6.48 13.36
C ARG A 110 5.57 -7.97 13.57
N ASN A 111 4.58 -8.80 13.25
CA ASN A 111 4.73 -10.25 13.31
C ASN A 111 5.72 -10.76 12.23
N GLU A 112 5.64 -10.22 11.02
CA GLU A 112 6.50 -10.56 9.88
C GLU A 112 7.99 -10.29 10.19
N PHE A 113 8.29 -9.15 10.82
CA PHE A 113 9.65 -8.71 11.14
C PHE A 113 10.12 -9.13 12.54
N LYS A 114 9.28 -9.78 13.35
CA LYS A 114 9.62 -10.17 14.74
C LYS A 114 10.95 -10.92 14.85
N VAL A 115 11.25 -11.78 13.86
CA VAL A 115 12.50 -12.55 13.81
C VAL A 115 13.76 -11.69 13.83
N LEU A 116 13.69 -10.46 13.31
CA LEU A 116 14.83 -9.54 13.30
C LEU A 116 15.23 -9.08 14.71
N GLY A 117 14.30 -9.09 15.67
CA GLY A 117 14.61 -8.81 17.06
C GLY A 117 15.59 -9.81 17.70
N GLU A 118 15.74 -11.00 17.10
CA GLU A 118 16.62 -12.07 17.61
C GLU A 118 17.91 -12.20 16.79
N THR A 119 17.92 -11.75 15.53
CA THR A 119 19.03 -11.99 14.59
C THR A 119 19.94 -10.79 14.38
N LEU A 120 19.50 -9.58 14.72
CA LEU A 120 20.26 -8.37 14.43
C LEU A 120 21.43 -8.16 15.42
N PRO A 121 22.62 -7.76 14.93
CA PRO A 121 23.75 -7.37 15.78
C PRO A 121 23.63 -5.93 16.32
N PHE A 122 22.53 -5.24 16.03
CA PHE A 122 22.23 -3.88 16.45
C PHE A 122 20.78 -3.78 16.98
N PRO A 123 20.42 -2.70 17.71
CA PRO A 123 19.08 -2.56 18.29
C PRO A 123 17.96 -2.64 17.23
N TYR A 124 16.99 -3.51 17.49
CA TYR A 124 15.82 -3.63 16.62
C TYR A 124 14.79 -2.53 16.91
N GLU A 125 14.50 -1.74 15.89
CA GLU A 125 13.48 -0.70 15.86
C GLU A 125 12.40 -1.02 14.82
N PHE A 126 11.18 -1.26 15.28
CA PHE A 126 10.06 -1.61 14.40
C PHE A 126 9.70 -0.48 13.44
N GLU A 127 9.74 0.79 13.87
CA GLU A 127 9.40 1.91 12.99
C GLU A 127 10.37 2.02 11.82
N ARG A 128 11.65 1.71 12.03
CA ARG A 128 12.66 1.66 10.96
C ARG A 128 12.40 0.52 9.96
N THR A 129 11.87 -0.61 10.40
CA THR A 129 11.41 -1.66 9.46
C THR A 129 10.20 -1.25 8.63
N ILE A 130 9.36 -0.35 9.16
CA ILE A 130 8.24 0.21 8.39
C ILE A 130 8.77 1.15 7.30
N ASP A 131 9.75 1.99 7.61
CA ASP A 131 10.39 2.87 6.62
C ASP A 131 11.03 2.06 5.49
N ASP A 132 11.80 1.03 5.83
CA ASP A 132 12.43 0.14 4.86
C ASP A 132 11.40 -0.65 4.04
N PHE A 133 10.29 -1.07 4.66
CA PHE A 133 9.18 -1.72 3.96
C PHE A 133 8.55 -0.79 2.91
N VAL A 134 8.23 0.44 3.30
CA VAL A 134 7.70 1.46 2.39
C VAL A 134 8.68 1.71 1.24
N PHE A 135 9.97 1.84 1.55
CA PHE A 135 11.01 2.02 0.53
C PHE A 135 11.11 0.81 -0.42
N MET A 136 11.06 -0.42 0.08
CA MET A 136 11.09 -1.62 -0.76
C MET A 136 9.89 -1.70 -1.71
N CYS A 137 8.71 -1.21 -1.30
CA CYS A 137 7.55 -1.15 -2.20
C CYS A 137 7.80 -0.30 -3.45
N PHE A 138 8.73 0.66 -3.43
CA PHE A 138 9.09 1.44 -4.62
C PHE A 138 9.69 0.58 -5.74
N PHE A 139 10.37 -0.54 -5.42
CA PHE A 139 10.96 -1.42 -6.43
C PHE A 139 9.94 -2.27 -7.18
N VAL A 140 8.77 -2.51 -6.58
CA VAL A 140 7.67 -3.27 -7.17
C VAL A 140 6.81 -2.38 -8.10
N GLY A 141 7.07 -1.07 -8.11
CA GLY A 141 6.43 -0.08 -8.98
C GLY A 141 5.71 1.02 -8.20
N ASN A 142 5.77 2.24 -8.71
CA ASN A 142 5.01 3.40 -8.22
C ASN A 142 4.76 4.38 -9.38
N ASP A 143 4.00 5.44 -9.13
CA ASP A 143 3.63 6.41 -10.17
C ASP A 143 4.81 7.19 -10.78
N PHE A 144 5.98 7.19 -10.12
CA PHE A 144 7.17 7.94 -10.55
C PHE A 144 8.24 7.06 -11.20
N LEU A 145 8.35 5.80 -10.77
CA LEU A 145 9.36 4.86 -11.23
C LEU A 145 8.70 3.61 -11.81
N PRO A 146 9.12 3.17 -13.01
CA PRO A 146 8.71 1.86 -13.50
C PRO A 146 9.19 0.79 -12.52
N HIS A 147 8.40 -0.28 -12.38
CA HIS A 147 8.85 -1.45 -11.62
C HIS A 147 10.13 -2.03 -12.23
N LEU A 148 10.97 -2.67 -11.42
CA LEU A 148 12.10 -3.41 -11.97
C LEU A 148 11.57 -4.55 -12.87
N PRO A 149 12.19 -4.81 -14.03
CA PRO A 149 11.67 -5.82 -14.95
C PRO A 149 11.53 -7.20 -14.31
N SER A 150 12.39 -7.55 -13.36
CA SER A 150 12.40 -8.82 -12.63
C SER A 150 11.44 -8.87 -11.44
N LEU A 151 10.77 -7.77 -11.09
CA LEU A 151 9.86 -7.69 -9.94
C LEU A 151 8.45 -7.27 -10.38
N ASP A 152 7.50 -8.19 -10.25
CA ASP A 152 6.06 -7.91 -10.37
C ASP A 152 5.35 -8.39 -9.10
N ILE A 153 4.45 -7.57 -8.56
CA ILE A 153 3.64 -7.93 -7.39
C ILE A 153 2.83 -9.21 -7.63
N ARG A 154 2.41 -9.47 -8.86
CA ARG A 154 1.65 -10.68 -9.26
C ARG A 154 2.49 -11.95 -9.15
N ASP A 155 3.80 -11.82 -9.27
CA ASP A 155 4.76 -12.93 -9.16
C ASP A 155 5.30 -13.12 -7.73
N GLY A 156 4.76 -12.38 -6.73
CA GLY A 156 5.23 -12.44 -5.35
C GLY A 156 6.54 -11.69 -5.10
N ALA A 157 6.84 -10.66 -5.90
CA ALA A 157 8.05 -9.86 -5.75
C ALA A 157 8.21 -9.25 -4.34
N LEU A 158 7.12 -8.83 -3.71
CA LEU A 158 7.17 -8.24 -2.37
C LEU A 158 7.59 -9.29 -1.32
N ASP A 159 7.03 -10.50 -1.38
CA ASP A 159 7.42 -11.61 -0.50
C ASP A 159 8.90 -11.97 -0.65
N TYR A 160 9.40 -11.97 -1.89
CA TYR A 160 10.81 -12.18 -2.17
C TYR A 160 11.68 -11.06 -1.57
N LEU A 161 11.33 -9.79 -1.78
CA LEU A 161 12.05 -8.65 -1.21
C LEU A 161 12.09 -8.72 0.33
N LEU A 162 10.96 -9.04 0.97
CA LEU A 162 10.87 -9.23 2.42
C LEU A 162 11.81 -10.35 2.90
N ALA A 163 11.87 -11.46 2.17
CA ALA A 163 12.76 -12.57 2.50
C ALA A 163 14.25 -12.20 2.34
N VAL A 164 14.61 -11.54 1.24
CA VAL A 164 15.97 -11.04 1.00
C VAL A 164 16.37 -10.03 2.09
N TYR A 165 15.51 -9.07 2.38
CA TYR A 165 15.74 -8.06 3.41
C TYR A 165 16.00 -8.69 4.78
N LYS A 166 15.12 -9.59 5.25
CA LYS A 166 15.31 -10.26 6.55
C LYS A 166 16.60 -11.08 6.62
N ARG A 167 17.05 -11.66 5.51
CA ARG A 167 18.30 -12.43 5.41
C ARG A 167 19.53 -11.52 5.41
N ALA A 168 19.50 -10.42 4.65
CA ALA A 168 20.65 -9.56 4.43
C ALA A 168 20.88 -8.56 5.57
N LEU A 169 19.81 -8.11 6.24
CA LEU A 169 19.86 -7.03 7.23
C LEU A 169 20.89 -7.24 8.36
N PRO A 170 21.04 -8.45 8.97
CA PRO A 170 22.06 -8.67 9.99
C PRO A 170 23.49 -8.43 9.50
N ALA A 171 23.78 -8.73 8.22
CA ALA A 171 25.11 -8.55 7.63
C ALA A 171 25.36 -7.11 7.17
N MET A 172 24.31 -6.37 6.79
CA MET A 172 24.41 -4.96 6.39
C MET A 172 24.80 -4.06 7.57
N GLY A 173 24.42 -4.42 8.81
CA GLY A 173 24.78 -3.65 10.00
C GLY A 173 23.94 -2.38 10.22
N GLY A 174 22.90 -2.17 9.39
CA GLY A 174 21.91 -1.12 9.56
C GLY A 174 20.75 -1.23 8.56
N TYR A 175 19.75 -0.36 8.72
CA TYR A 175 18.54 -0.27 7.89
C TYR A 175 18.81 0.32 6.50
N LEU A 176 17.92 0.09 5.53
CA LEU A 176 17.99 0.65 4.17
C LEU A 176 17.81 2.17 4.15
N THR A 177 17.05 2.69 5.10
CA THR A 177 16.74 4.11 5.23
C THR A 177 17.14 4.64 6.60
N ASN A 178 17.59 5.90 6.66
CA ASN A 178 17.88 6.66 7.88
C ASN A 178 16.69 7.52 8.29
N GLU A 179 16.78 8.10 9.49
CA GLU A 179 15.80 9.10 9.94
C GLU A 179 15.65 10.22 8.89
N GLY A 180 14.40 10.63 8.64
CA GLY A 180 14.11 11.63 7.62
C GLY A 180 14.01 11.09 6.18
N GLY A 181 14.16 9.78 5.98
CA GLY A 181 13.96 9.12 4.68
C GLY A 181 15.20 9.15 3.77
N GLU A 182 16.38 9.41 4.31
CA GLU A 182 17.62 9.32 3.54
C GLU A 182 17.97 7.85 3.24
N VAL A 183 18.25 7.54 1.98
CA VAL A 183 18.52 6.18 1.54
C VAL A 183 20.00 5.83 1.72
N VAL A 184 20.28 4.69 2.36
CA VAL A 184 21.62 4.14 2.51
C VAL A 184 21.97 3.28 1.30
N LEU A 185 22.56 3.90 0.29
CA LEU A 185 22.83 3.25 -1.01
C LEU A 185 23.70 1.98 -0.91
N GLU A 186 24.61 1.92 0.07
CA GLU A 186 25.44 0.74 0.31
C GLU A 186 24.60 -0.49 0.67
N HIS A 187 23.54 -0.31 1.46
CA HIS A 187 22.62 -1.39 1.83
C HIS A 187 21.69 -1.74 0.68
N VAL A 188 21.22 -0.73 -0.06
CA VAL A 188 20.38 -0.94 -1.24
C VAL A 188 21.12 -1.75 -2.31
N ASP A 189 22.41 -1.49 -2.52
CA ASP A 189 23.25 -2.26 -3.46
C ASP A 189 23.29 -3.75 -3.10
N VAL A 190 23.32 -4.11 -1.80
CA VAL A 190 23.22 -5.51 -1.36
C VAL A 190 21.89 -6.14 -1.78
N ILE A 191 20.77 -5.45 -1.55
CA ILE A 191 19.44 -5.95 -1.95
C ILE A 191 19.35 -6.09 -3.48
N LEU A 192 19.80 -5.08 -4.23
CA LEU A 192 19.75 -5.10 -5.69
C LEU A 192 20.65 -6.16 -6.30
N LYS A 193 21.79 -6.50 -5.68
CA LYS A 193 22.63 -7.63 -6.11
C LYS A 193 21.92 -8.98 -5.94
N GLU A 194 21.18 -9.14 -4.85
CA GLU A 194 20.39 -10.36 -4.62
C GLU A 194 19.25 -10.48 -5.63
N VAL A 195 18.51 -9.38 -5.90
CA VAL A 195 17.50 -9.32 -6.96
C VAL A 195 18.13 -9.62 -8.33
N GLY A 196 19.28 -9.00 -8.63
CA GLY A 196 20.07 -9.21 -9.83
C GLY A 196 20.45 -10.68 -10.07
N SER A 197 20.69 -11.43 -8.99
CA SER A 197 21.08 -12.85 -9.09
C SER A 197 19.98 -13.78 -9.58
N ILE A 198 18.70 -13.38 -9.47
CA ILE A 198 17.55 -14.21 -9.85
C ILE A 198 16.87 -13.76 -11.15
N GLU A 199 17.28 -12.63 -11.75
CA GLU A 199 16.57 -12.03 -12.89
C GLU A 199 16.45 -12.99 -14.08
N ASP A 200 17.53 -13.68 -14.43
CA ASP A 200 17.56 -14.66 -15.52
C ASP A 200 16.55 -15.80 -15.30
N GLU A 201 16.41 -16.27 -14.06
CA GLU A 201 15.47 -17.32 -13.70
C GLU A 201 14.02 -16.82 -13.76
N VAL A 202 13.77 -15.60 -13.28
CA VAL A 202 12.46 -14.94 -13.35
C VAL A 202 12.02 -14.78 -14.81
N PHE A 203 12.88 -14.26 -15.68
CA PHE A 203 12.56 -14.06 -17.08
C PHE A 203 12.28 -15.38 -17.81
N ARG A 204 13.03 -16.44 -17.48
CA ARG A 204 12.79 -17.77 -18.05
C ARG A 204 11.42 -18.31 -17.64
N ARG A 205 11.09 -18.24 -16.34
CA ARG A 205 9.79 -18.70 -15.81
C ARG A 205 8.61 -17.94 -16.42
N ARG A 206 8.72 -16.62 -16.56
CA ARG A 206 7.66 -15.81 -17.21
C ARG A 206 7.41 -16.26 -18.63
N LYS A 207 8.47 -16.40 -19.44
CA LYS A 207 8.34 -16.88 -20.81
C LYS A 207 7.72 -18.28 -20.87
N GLU A 208 8.10 -19.18 -19.97
CA GLU A 208 7.51 -20.52 -19.88
C GLU A 208 6.02 -20.48 -19.54
N ASN A 209 5.59 -19.56 -18.66
CA ASN A 209 4.18 -19.38 -18.31
C ASN A 209 3.39 -18.77 -19.48
N GLU A 210 3.92 -17.76 -20.16
CA GLU A 210 3.31 -17.17 -21.36
C GLU A 210 3.04 -18.24 -22.42
N ILE A 211 4.03 -19.10 -22.71
CA ILE A 211 3.89 -20.21 -23.68
C ILE A 211 2.83 -21.24 -23.24
N ARG A 212 2.57 -21.41 -21.94
CA ARG A 212 1.57 -22.35 -21.43
C ARG A 212 0.15 -21.79 -21.47
N GLU A 213 0.02 -20.47 -21.50
CA GLU A 213 -1.27 -19.77 -21.54
C GLU A 213 -1.74 -19.48 -22.98
N GLU A 214 -0.85 -19.59 -23.97
CA GLU A 214 -1.14 -19.62 -25.42
C GLU A 214 -1.65 -20.99 -25.92
#